data_AF-R6YZV2-F1
#
_entry.id   AF-R6YZV2-F1
#
_cell.length_a   1.000
_cell.length_b   1.000
_cell.length_c   1.000
_cell.angle_alpha   90.00
_cell.angle_beta   90.00
_cell.angle_gamma   90.00
#
_symmetry.space_group_name_H-M   'P 1'
#
loop_
_entity.id
_entity.type
_entity.pdbx_description
1 polymer ?
#
loop_
_entity_poly.entity_id
_entity_poly.type
_entity_poly.pdbx_seq_one_letter_code
_entity_poly.pdbx_strand_id
1 'polypeptide(L)'
;MASHKNKKQLVWLLLTALFFTQMPANEAKAQTTLPSGTPYPIASASPLPTTTTTVEPIVSTNTPFGIYPTASATTIPSAVPTASPKATPFTLLNKNAVRQVSKKKVQYRINSYVTDTVVLKTSVKAKFEPVGETISLCRRGILKIEKNGQVKCTKKGQSKAQNCQIKVTEATGERSFTVKIRFEKKLENKGKGAELIYQGKQAQIRTNYKMNRLTFTSSNKKAASVDKKGKITARKKGKTTISVKVKGSEKNEFKIRITVKEEPWIVNVKDSRYTYEDMTSDLRKIAWKYRGKAALQNLGSSEDGRAIWCLRIGSPYASKKYLINGGIHAREWLNCQMLTHKSEEILREYADYKSALKGKCIYIIPMINPDGVTISQFGFDAIRNPKLRKICKKTKNSARTWKGNARGVNLNFNCPGGWNKKGKSKKADGLSYPGKKAASEKETRVMMNFVNRISGWKASLNYHSTGSILYWNYNVESEASLYERQKALAEKVNSFTHYRLMPKSISTDPNGGFGDWLIYNKKIPNVTVETGSVMSPLPHSQLKKIQKENGELLSWFIKQ
;
A
#
# COMPACT_ATOMS: atom_id res chain seq x y z
N MET A 1 -29.97 -49.10 -30.90
CA MET A 1 -29.60 -49.42 -29.50
C MET A 1 -28.47 -48.45 -29.11
N ALA A 2 -28.77 -47.25 -28.60
CA ALA A 2 -28.98 -46.93 -27.17
C ALA A 2 -27.78 -47.36 -26.31
N SER A 3 -26.96 -46.44 -25.78
CA SER A 3 -27.09 -45.92 -24.40
C SER A 3 -26.02 -44.82 -24.16
N HIS A 4 -26.40 -43.52 -24.06
CA HIS A 4 -26.64 -42.73 -22.84
C HIS A 4 -25.38 -42.26 -22.06
N LYS A 5 -24.92 -41.01 -22.24
CA LYS A 5 -25.09 -39.80 -21.37
C LYS A 5 -23.69 -39.38 -20.84
N ASN A 6 -23.26 -38.12 -20.70
CA ASN A 6 -23.86 -36.78 -20.78
C ASN A 6 -22.72 -35.75 -20.88
N LYS A 7 -22.75 -34.79 -21.82
CA LYS A 7 -23.18 -33.38 -21.61
C LYS A 7 -22.71 -32.74 -20.29
N LYS A 8 -21.47 -32.22 -20.21
CA LYS A 8 -21.05 -31.11 -19.31
C LYS A 8 -19.74 -30.40 -19.73
N GLN A 9 -19.59 -29.89 -20.95
CA GLN A 9 -18.47 -28.93 -21.24
C GLN A 9 -18.81 -27.81 -22.25
N LEU A 10 -20.08 -27.60 -22.61
CA LEU A 10 -20.46 -26.60 -23.62
C LEU A 10 -21.45 -25.55 -23.05
N VAL A 11 -21.06 -24.83 -21.98
CA VAL A 11 -21.88 -23.73 -21.39
C VAL A 11 -21.07 -22.49 -20.98
N TRP A 12 -19.79 -22.33 -21.37
CA TRP A 12 -18.97 -21.18 -20.93
C TRP A 12 -18.46 -20.24 -22.03
N LEU A 13 -19.20 -20.12 -23.13
CA LEU A 13 -18.80 -19.28 -24.28
C LEU A 13 -19.87 -18.27 -24.74
N LEU A 14 -20.86 -17.94 -23.92
CA LEU A 14 -21.98 -17.06 -24.31
C LEU A 14 -22.44 -16.03 -23.26
N LEU A 15 -21.58 -15.61 -22.33
CA LEU A 15 -21.95 -14.62 -21.30
C LEU A 15 -20.82 -13.63 -20.96
N THR A 16 -20.28 -12.92 -21.95
CA THR A 16 -19.53 -11.65 -21.76
C THR A 16 -19.61 -10.74 -23.00
N ALA A 17 -20.75 -10.75 -23.70
CA ALA A 17 -21.04 -9.82 -24.78
C ALA A 17 -22.46 -9.26 -24.57
N LEU A 18 -22.61 -8.38 -23.57
CA LEU A 18 -23.76 -7.48 -23.40
C LEU A 18 -23.49 -6.64 -22.15
N PHE A 19 -22.78 -5.52 -22.32
CA PHE A 19 -22.87 -4.27 -21.56
C PHE A 19 -21.78 -3.36 -22.10
N PHE A 20 -21.99 -2.78 -23.27
CA PHE A 20 -21.47 -1.47 -23.70
C PHE A 20 -21.99 -1.20 -25.11
N THR A 21 -23.20 -0.64 -25.18
CA THR A 21 -23.64 0.12 -26.34
C THR A 21 -24.23 1.43 -25.83
N GLN A 22 -23.88 2.51 -26.54
CA GLN A 22 -24.43 3.86 -26.50
C GLN A 22 -23.85 4.83 -25.46
N MET A 23 -22.87 5.62 -25.90
CA MET A 23 -22.88 7.07 -25.68
C MET A 23 -22.57 7.77 -27.01
N PRO A 24 -23.35 8.78 -27.42
CA PRO A 24 -23.14 9.47 -28.69
C PRO A 24 -22.04 10.52 -28.57
N ALA A 25 -21.43 10.80 -29.73
CA ALA A 25 -20.56 11.93 -29.94
C ALA A 25 -21.33 13.25 -29.81
N ASN A 26 -20.70 14.25 -29.21
CA ASN A 26 -20.93 15.65 -29.54
C ASN A 26 -19.65 16.46 -29.24
N GLU A 27 -19.09 17.05 -30.29
CA GLU A 27 -18.13 18.13 -30.25
C GLU A 27 -18.88 19.45 -30.01
N ALA A 28 -18.35 20.33 -29.13
CA ALA A 28 -18.34 21.78 -29.35
C ALA A 28 -17.57 22.53 -28.23
N LYS A 29 -16.53 23.24 -28.68
CA LYS A 29 -15.96 24.52 -28.24
C LYS A 29 -16.42 25.15 -26.89
N ALA A 30 -15.43 25.46 -26.04
CA ALA A 30 -15.33 26.68 -25.21
C ALA A 30 -13.89 26.75 -24.64
N GLN A 31 -12.96 27.52 -25.20
CA GLN A 31 -12.64 28.92 -24.91
C GLN A 31 -12.59 29.31 -23.41
N THR A 32 -11.34 29.52 -22.96
CA THR A 32 -10.84 30.59 -22.08
C THR A 32 -11.78 31.20 -21.04
N THR A 33 -11.45 31.02 -19.75
CA THR A 33 -11.03 32.09 -18.80
C THR A 33 -10.74 31.48 -17.42
N LEU A 34 -9.59 31.82 -16.84
CA LEU A 34 -9.24 31.54 -15.44
C LEU A 34 -9.60 32.78 -14.59
N PRO A 35 -10.25 32.63 -13.43
CA PRO A 35 -10.25 33.68 -12.42
C PRO A 35 -9.13 33.46 -11.41
N SER A 36 -8.38 34.54 -11.18
CA SER A 36 -7.44 34.80 -10.10
C SER A 36 -8.05 34.55 -8.72
N GLY A 37 -7.37 33.74 -7.91
CA GLY A 37 -7.67 33.55 -6.48
C GLY A 37 -6.60 34.20 -5.61
N THR A 38 -7.04 35.14 -4.79
CA THR A 38 -6.30 35.88 -3.75
C THR A 38 -5.82 34.97 -2.59
N PRO A 39 -4.79 35.37 -1.83
CA PRO A 39 -4.16 34.52 -0.82
C PRO A 39 -4.87 34.60 0.55
N TYR A 40 -5.03 33.44 1.21
CA TYR A 40 -5.44 33.37 2.62
C TYR A 40 -4.21 33.38 3.56
N PRO A 41 -4.29 34.08 4.72
CA PRO A 41 -3.15 34.31 5.60
C PRO A 41 -2.83 33.15 6.55
N ILE A 42 -1.56 33.12 6.93
CA ILE A 42 -0.89 32.19 7.85
C ILE A 42 -1.25 32.56 9.29
N ALA A 43 -1.75 31.61 10.07
CA ALA A 43 -1.93 31.78 11.52
C ALA A 43 -0.65 31.37 12.27
N SER A 44 -0.11 32.35 13.01
CA SER A 44 1.05 32.28 13.88
C SER A 44 0.77 31.51 15.18
N ALA A 45 1.82 30.87 15.69
CA ALA A 45 1.87 30.25 17.01
C ALA A 45 1.87 31.33 18.13
N SER A 46 1.21 31.02 19.25
CA SER A 46 1.36 31.76 20.50
C SER A 46 1.97 30.88 21.60
N PRO A 47 2.66 31.48 22.59
CA PRO A 47 3.59 30.81 23.50
C PRO A 47 2.96 30.38 24.84
N LEU A 48 3.68 29.50 25.55
CA LEU A 48 3.45 29.16 26.96
C LEU A 48 3.68 30.38 27.87
N PRO A 49 2.97 30.47 29.02
CA PRO A 49 3.42 31.28 30.15
C PRO A 49 4.24 30.48 31.18
N THR A 50 5.23 31.18 31.72
CA THR A 50 6.13 30.81 32.82
C THR A 50 5.65 31.47 34.13
N THR A 51 6.35 31.18 35.23
CA THR A 51 6.40 31.89 36.54
C THR A 51 5.37 31.39 37.59
N THR A 52 5.67 31.23 38.89
CA THR A 52 6.87 31.52 39.72
C THR A 52 6.86 30.67 41.00
N THR A 53 8.06 30.52 41.55
CA THR A 53 8.56 29.94 42.80
C THR A 53 8.12 30.66 44.10
N THR A 54 8.06 29.91 45.22
CA THR A 54 8.49 30.31 46.59
C THR A 54 8.58 29.03 47.48
N VAL A 55 9.76 28.46 47.74
CA VAL A 55 10.66 28.58 48.92
C VAL A 55 10.10 28.01 50.25
N GLU A 56 10.53 26.77 50.55
CA GLU A 56 11.13 26.13 51.77
C GLU A 56 11.27 26.94 53.12
N PRO A 57 11.60 26.35 54.33
CA PRO A 57 12.47 25.16 54.54
C PRO A 57 12.34 24.27 55.85
N ILE A 58 13.01 23.08 55.82
CA ILE A 58 13.70 22.22 56.88
C ILE A 58 12.81 21.62 58.03
N VAL A 59 12.93 20.39 58.59
CA VAL A 59 14.05 19.50 59.08
C VAL A 59 13.56 18.02 59.16
N SER A 60 14.23 17.03 58.54
CA SER A 60 15.06 15.90 59.10
C SER A 60 14.60 15.33 60.47
N THR A 61 14.45 14.02 60.73
CA THR A 61 15.50 12.98 60.76
C THR A 61 14.98 11.52 60.73
N ASN A 62 15.75 10.68 60.02
CA ASN A 62 16.12 9.25 60.16
C ASN A 62 15.58 8.34 61.30
N THR A 63 14.93 7.22 60.89
CA THR A 63 15.24 5.75 61.06
C THR A 63 15.82 5.17 62.39
N PRO A 64 15.88 3.81 62.58
CA PRO A 64 14.84 2.80 62.85
C PRO A 64 15.26 1.82 64.02
N PHE A 65 14.67 0.61 64.09
CA PHE A 65 14.92 -0.53 65.04
C PHE A 65 14.24 -0.39 66.42
N GLY A 66 13.66 -1.41 67.06
CA GLY A 66 13.46 -2.82 66.77
C GLY A 66 12.78 -3.52 67.97
N ILE A 67 12.36 -4.77 67.75
CA ILE A 67 12.22 -5.88 68.72
C ILE A 67 11.12 -5.83 69.82
N TYR A 68 10.18 -6.80 69.68
CA TYR A 68 9.33 -7.56 70.62
C TYR A 68 9.75 -7.66 72.12
N PRO A 69 8.96 -8.25 73.08
CA PRO A 69 7.60 -8.83 73.04
C PRO A 69 6.68 -8.50 74.26
N THR A 70 5.45 -9.03 74.20
CA THR A 70 4.50 -9.47 75.25
C THR A 70 4.76 -9.20 76.75
N ALA A 71 3.74 -8.69 77.46
CA ALA A 71 3.20 -9.34 78.66
C ALA A 71 1.89 -8.69 79.16
N SER A 72 0.89 -9.56 79.33
CA SER A 72 -0.14 -9.66 80.38
C SER A 72 -0.78 -8.43 81.01
N ALA A 73 -2.10 -8.40 80.83
CA ALA A 73 -3.08 -7.63 81.59
C ALA A 73 -3.44 -8.31 82.92
N THR A 74 -3.76 -7.49 83.92
CA THR A 74 -4.55 -7.86 85.10
C THR A 74 -5.58 -6.74 85.37
N THR A 75 -6.86 -7.13 85.25
CA THR A 75 -8.14 -6.70 85.88
C THR A 75 -8.25 -5.32 86.57
N ILE A 76 -9.38 -4.59 86.63
CA ILE A 76 -10.75 -4.95 87.07
C ILE A 76 -11.81 -3.93 86.50
N PRO A 77 -13.13 -3.94 86.84
CA PRO A 77 -14.21 -4.04 85.85
C PRO A 77 -15.07 -2.76 85.72
N SER A 78 -15.81 -2.63 84.63
CA SER A 78 -17.03 -1.83 84.65
C SER A 78 -18.04 -2.34 83.64
N ALA A 79 -19.21 -2.66 84.15
CA ALA A 79 -20.38 -3.04 83.40
C ALA A 79 -20.76 -1.92 82.42
N VAL A 80 -20.94 -2.30 81.16
CA VAL A 80 -21.57 -1.48 80.12
C VAL A 80 -22.64 -2.35 79.45
N PRO A 81 -23.84 -1.81 79.17
CA PRO A 81 -25.04 -2.61 78.95
C PRO A 81 -24.94 -3.43 77.66
N THR A 82 -25.51 -4.62 77.71
CA THR A 82 -25.74 -5.52 76.58
C THR A 82 -26.55 -4.82 75.49
N ALA A 83 -25.84 -4.23 74.52
CA ALA A 83 -26.41 -3.90 73.22
C ALA A 83 -26.82 -5.22 72.55
N SER A 84 -28.12 -5.39 72.30
CA SER A 84 -28.63 -6.44 71.40
C SER A 84 -27.78 -6.50 70.13
N PRO A 85 -27.39 -7.69 69.63
CA PRO A 85 -26.65 -7.77 68.38
C PRO A 85 -27.46 -7.08 67.29
N LYS A 86 -26.95 -5.97 66.75
CA LYS A 86 -27.56 -5.29 65.59
C LYS A 86 -27.73 -6.35 64.50
N ALA A 87 -28.97 -6.74 64.24
CA ALA A 87 -29.31 -7.75 63.25
C ALA A 87 -28.55 -7.46 61.94
N THR A 88 -27.84 -8.45 61.41
CA THR A 88 -27.03 -8.28 60.20
C THR A 88 -27.91 -7.67 59.09
N PRO A 89 -27.52 -6.53 58.51
CA PRO A 89 -28.36 -5.86 57.52
C PRO A 89 -28.48 -6.72 56.26
N PHE A 90 -29.71 -6.99 55.82
CA PHE A 90 -29.98 -7.74 54.60
C PHE A 90 -29.63 -6.90 53.37
N THR A 91 -28.51 -7.21 52.74
CA THR A 91 -27.90 -6.38 51.69
C THR A 91 -27.36 -7.22 50.54
N LEU A 92 -27.16 -6.56 49.39
CA LEU A 92 -26.54 -7.15 48.22
C LEU A 92 -25.03 -6.82 48.21
N LEU A 93 -24.19 -7.84 48.09
CA LEU A 93 -22.73 -7.78 48.20
C LEU A 93 -22.01 -7.66 46.84
N ASN A 94 -22.76 -7.54 45.74
CA ASN A 94 -22.19 -7.38 44.41
C ASN A 94 -21.43 -6.05 44.29
N LYS A 95 -20.11 -6.10 44.05
CA LYS A 95 -19.26 -4.90 43.92
C LYS A 95 -19.72 -3.90 42.86
N ASN A 96 -20.40 -4.37 41.81
CA ASN A 96 -20.92 -3.55 40.72
C ASN A 96 -22.39 -3.11 40.91
N ALA A 97 -23.00 -3.39 42.06
CA ALA A 97 -24.36 -3.00 42.36
C ALA A 97 -24.42 -1.59 42.95
N VAL A 98 -25.28 -0.75 42.39
CA VAL A 98 -25.56 0.59 42.91
C VAL A 98 -26.83 0.53 43.76
N ARG A 99 -26.71 0.83 45.06
CA ARG A 99 -27.85 0.90 45.98
C ARG A 99 -28.59 2.22 45.82
N GLN A 100 -29.92 2.15 45.78
CA GLN A 100 -30.84 3.28 45.73
C GLN A 100 -31.95 3.08 46.76
N VAL A 101 -32.36 4.16 47.43
CA VAL A 101 -33.47 4.15 48.39
C VAL A 101 -34.50 5.16 47.93
N SER A 102 -35.75 4.74 47.76
CA SER A 102 -36.86 5.61 47.40
C SER A 102 -38.10 5.20 48.18
N LYS A 103 -38.76 6.16 48.87
CA LYS A 103 -39.99 5.94 49.65
C LYS A 103 -39.90 4.69 50.57
N LYS A 104 -38.79 4.56 51.32
CA LYS A 104 -38.46 3.42 52.21
C LYS A 104 -38.29 2.04 51.53
N LYS A 105 -38.29 1.96 50.19
CA LYS A 105 -37.97 0.73 49.44
C LYS A 105 -36.52 0.74 48.97
N VAL A 106 -35.79 -0.36 49.24
CA VAL A 106 -34.41 -0.55 48.78
C VAL A 106 -34.40 -1.19 47.40
N GLN A 107 -33.64 -0.60 46.48
CA GLN A 107 -33.42 -1.11 45.13
C GLN A 107 -31.93 -1.12 44.79
N TYR A 108 -31.46 -2.18 44.14
CA TYR A 108 -30.11 -2.25 43.58
C TYR A 108 -30.18 -2.23 42.05
N ARG A 109 -29.20 -1.58 41.42
CA ARG A 109 -29.01 -1.63 39.96
C ARG A 109 -27.69 -2.31 39.62
N ILE A 110 -27.73 -3.27 38.70
CA ILE A 110 -26.55 -3.92 38.14
C ILE A 110 -26.57 -3.73 36.62
N ASN A 111 -25.44 -3.33 36.05
CA ASN A 111 -25.23 -3.38 34.60
C ASN A 111 -24.39 -4.62 34.27
N SER A 112 -24.82 -5.38 33.28
CA SER A 112 -24.13 -6.56 32.76
C SER A 112 -24.35 -6.67 31.25
N TYR A 113 -23.98 -7.79 30.64
CA TYR A 113 -24.10 -8.03 29.20
C TYR A 113 -24.87 -9.32 28.97
N VAL A 114 -25.68 -9.38 27.91
CA VAL A 114 -26.51 -10.56 27.60
C VAL A 114 -25.71 -11.87 27.45
N THR A 115 -24.40 -11.80 27.29
CA THR A 115 -23.50 -12.97 27.22
C THR A 115 -23.01 -13.44 28.59
N ASP A 116 -23.14 -12.61 29.62
CA ASP A 116 -22.55 -12.81 30.93
C ASP A 116 -23.58 -13.37 31.93
N THR A 117 -23.08 -14.01 32.98
CA THR A 117 -23.90 -14.48 34.10
C THR A 117 -23.73 -13.51 35.26
N VAL A 118 -24.83 -13.04 35.84
CA VAL A 118 -24.80 -12.26 37.09
C VAL A 118 -25.13 -13.20 38.24
N VAL A 119 -24.25 -13.32 39.21
CA VAL A 119 -24.51 -14.08 40.45
C VAL A 119 -24.87 -13.08 41.55
N LEU A 120 -26.11 -13.11 42.02
CA LEU A 120 -26.57 -12.24 43.11
C LEU A 120 -26.03 -12.78 44.45
N LYS A 121 -25.16 -12.00 45.10
CA LYS A 121 -24.54 -12.35 46.38
C LYS A 121 -25.19 -11.54 47.48
N THR A 122 -25.76 -12.20 48.49
CA THR A 122 -26.46 -11.56 49.61
C THR A 122 -25.73 -11.80 50.93
N SER A 123 -25.91 -10.90 51.91
CA SER A 123 -25.31 -11.03 53.25
C SER A 123 -25.80 -12.25 54.04
N VAL A 124 -26.99 -12.76 53.70
CA VAL A 124 -27.60 -13.99 54.25
C VAL A 124 -28.30 -14.77 53.13
N LYS A 125 -28.71 -16.02 53.39
CA LYS A 125 -29.44 -16.85 52.41
C LYS A 125 -30.74 -16.17 51.96
N ALA A 126 -31.03 -16.23 50.66
CA ALA A 126 -32.17 -15.54 50.05
C ALA A 126 -32.85 -16.38 48.94
N LYS A 127 -34.11 -16.08 48.67
CA LYS A 127 -34.90 -16.53 47.53
C LYS A 127 -34.90 -15.46 46.44
N PHE A 128 -34.86 -15.88 45.17
CA PHE A 128 -34.74 -15.01 44.00
C PHE A 128 -35.93 -15.22 43.07
N GLU A 129 -36.80 -14.22 42.95
CA GLU A 129 -38.06 -14.36 42.23
C GLU A 129 -38.17 -13.32 41.11
N PRO A 130 -38.50 -13.72 39.86
CA PRO A 130 -38.76 -12.76 38.79
C PRO A 130 -40.00 -11.94 39.12
N VAL A 131 -39.95 -10.63 38.86
CA VAL A 131 -41.12 -9.76 38.98
C VAL A 131 -41.36 -8.94 37.72
N GLY A 132 -42.61 -8.52 37.53
CA GLY A 132 -43.05 -7.75 36.37
C GLY A 132 -42.78 -8.48 35.05
N GLU A 133 -42.30 -7.74 34.05
CA GLU A 133 -42.00 -8.28 32.71
C GLU A 133 -40.98 -9.44 32.72
N THR A 134 -40.16 -9.54 33.77
CA THR A 134 -39.17 -10.63 33.93
C THR A 134 -39.84 -12.00 33.94
N ILE A 135 -41.06 -12.11 34.47
CA ILE A 135 -41.83 -13.36 34.49
C ILE A 135 -42.08 -13.84 33.05
N SER A 136 -42.49 -12.93 32.17
CA SER A 136 -42.70 -13.21 30.74
C SER A 136 -41.39 -13.58 30.04
N LEU A 137 -40.29 -12.87 30.33
CA LEU A 137 -38.97 -13.19 29.77
C LEU A 137 -38.48 -14.58 30.20
N CYS A 138 -38.75 -15.00 31.43
CA CYS A 138 -38.44 -16.35 31.90
C CYS A 138 -39.31 -17.40 31.21
N ARG A 139 -40.63 -17.21 31.14
CA ARG A 139 -41.56 -18.12 30.45
C ARG A 139 -41.22 -18.31 28.98
N ARG A 140 -40.81 -17.24 28.29
CA ARG A 140 -40.41 -17.28 26.87
C ARG A 140 -39.02 -17.86 26.62
N GLY A 141 -38.32 -18.26 27.68
CA GLY A 141 -36.96 -18.79 27.63
C GLY A 141 -35.91 -17.76 27.22
N ILE A 142 -36.12 -16.46 27.48
CA ILE A 142 -35.18 -15.37 27.19
C ILE A 142 -34.19 -15.17 28.34
N LEU A 143 -34.66 -15.33 29.58
CA LEU A 143 -33.88 -15.21 30.81
C LEU A 143 -34.04 -16.46 31.66
N LYS A 144 -32.98 -16.85 32.37
CA LYS A 144 -33.02 -17.90 33.39
C LYS A 144 -32.54 -17.32 34.72
N ILE A 145 -33.32 -17.55 35.77
CA ILE A 145 -32.95 -17.27 37.17
C ILE A 145 -32.85 -18.63 37.86
N GLU A 146 -31.69 -18.94 38.42
CA GLU A 146 -31.44 -20.20 39.12
C GLU A 146 -31.60 -20.00 40.63
N LYS A 147 -31.92 -21.08 41.36
CA LYS A 147 -32.17 -21.06 42.80
C LYS A 147 -30.99 -20.51 43.61
N ASN A 148 -29.76 -20.65 43.10
CA ASN A 148 -28.53 -20.15 43.69
C ASN A 148 -28.25 -18.66 43.39
N GLY A 149 -29.19 -17.93 42.79
CA GLY A 149 -29.06 -16.51 42.49
C GLY A 149 -28.33 -16.19 41.19
N GLN A 150 -28.03 -17.19 40.34
CA GLN A 150 -27.51 -16.93 39.00
C GLN A 150 -28.61 -16.44 38.06
N VAL A 151 -28.32 -15.35 37.35
CA VAL A 151 -29.20 -14.72 36.36
C VAL A 151 -28.45 -14.64 35.04
N LYS A 152 -28.99 -15.25 33.99
CA LYS A 152 -28.37 -15.26 32.66
C LYS A 152 -29.40 -15.14 31.54
N CYS A 153 -29.04 -14.42 30.48
CA CYS A 153 -29.81 -14.46 29.24
C CYS A 153 -29.50 -15.75 28.48
N THR A 154 -30.51 -16.39 27.91
CA THR A 154 -30.32 -17.52 26.99
C THR A 154 -29.86 -17.03 25.62
N LYS A 155 -29.48 -17.95 24.72
CA LYS A 155 -29.16 -17.59 23.32
C LYS A 155 -30.27 -16.76 22.65
N LYS A 156 -31.55 -17.04 22.96
CA LYS A 156 -32.72 -16.31 22.43
C LYS A 156 -32.78 -14.87 22.92
N GLY A 157 -32.30 -14.60 24.13
CA GLY A 157 -32.25 -13.26 24.72
C GLY A 157 -31.08 -12.38 24.26
N GLN A 158 -30.09 -12.95 23.58
CA GLN A 158 -28.83 -12.25 23.26
C GLN A 158 -28.91 -11.31 22.06
N SER A 159 -30.01 -11.30 21.30
CA SER A 159 -30.18 -10.44 20.12
C SER A 159 -30.45 -8.97 20.45
N LYS A 160 -30.89 -8.66 21.66
CA LYS A 160 -31.18 -7.28 22.10
C LYS A 160 -30.92 -7.11 23.59
N ALA A 161 -30.84 -5.87 24.04
CA ALA A 161 -30.69 -5.57 25.46
C ALA A 161 -31.91 -6.10 26.23
N GLN A 162 -31.69 -6.58 27.44
CA GLN A 162 -32.75 -7.09 28.32
C GLN A 162 -32.72 -6.32 29.64
N ASN A 163 -33.90 -6.01 30.16
CA ASN A 163 -34.03 -5.50 31.52
C ASN A 163 -34.70 -6.60 32.35
N CYS A 164 -34.19 -6.88 33.53
CA CYS A 164 -34.83 -7.78 34.47
C CYS A 164 -34.98 -7.12 35.84
N GLN A 165 -35.99 -7.57 36.56
CA GLN A 165 -36.30 -7.17 37.92
C GLN A 165 -36.50 -8.44 38.74
N ILE A 166 -35.78 -8.52 39.84
CA ILE A 166 -35.76 -9.69 40.71
C ILE A 166 -36.08 -9.21 42.12
N LYS A 167 -37.12 -9.77 42.73
CA LYS A 167 -37.36 -9.62 44.15
C LYS A 167 -36.43 -10.61 44.87
N VAL A 168 -35.65 -10.08 45.80
CA VAL A 168 -34.73 -10.84 46.63
C VAL A 168 -35.30 -10.80 48.04
N THR A 169 -35.71 -11.97 48.53
CA THR A 169 -36.37 -12.12 49.83
C THR A 169 -35.48 -12.95 50.72
N GLU A 170 -35.25 -12.50 51.96
CA GLU A 170 -34.54 -13.29 52.95
C GLU A 170 -35.21 -14.66 53.14
N ALA A 171 -34.44 -15.71 53.41
CA ALA A 171 -34.98 -17.07 53.53
C ALA A 171 -36.12 -17.20 54.56
N THR A 172 -36.09 -16.41 55.65
CA THR A 172 -37.12 -16.33 56.70
C THR A 172 -38.38 -15.58 56.27
N GLY A 173 -38.34 -14.81 55.17
CA GLY A 173 -39.49 -14.12 54.58
C GLY A 173 -39.71 -12.67 55.03
N GLU A 174 -39.03 -12.21 56.07
CA GLU A 174 -39.32 -10.92 56.73
C GLU A 174 -38.84 -9.69 55.93
N ARG A 175 -37.70 -9.79 55.23
CA ARG A 175 -37.05 -8.66 54.56
C ARG A 175 -36.91 -8.91 53.06
N SER A 176 -37.19 -7.89 52.24
CA SER A 176 -37.00 -7.98 50.79
C SER A 176 -36.54 -6.67 50.16
N PHE A 177 -35.83 -6.79 49.03
CA PHE A 177 -35.47 -5.66 48.16
C PHE A 177 -35.54 -6.08 46.69
N THR A 178 -35.48 -5.11 45.79
CA THR A 178 -35.51 -5.39 44.33
C THR A 178 -34.15 -5.17 43.70
N VAL A 179 -33.70 -6.09 42.85
CA VAL A 179 -32.52 -5.90 41.99
C VAL A 179 -32.99 -5.71 40.56
N LYS A 180 -32.64 -4.57 39.96
CA LYS A 180 -32.79 -4.30 38.53
C LYS A 180 -31.48 -4.59 37.81
N ILE A 181 -31.49 -5.53 36.87
CA ILE A 181 -30.32 -5.81 36.04
C ILE A 181 -30.60 -5.35 34.62
N ARG A 182 -29.71 -4.52 34.08
CA ARG A 182 -29.69 -4.17 32.66
C ARG A 182 -28.60 -4.97 31.97
N PHE A 183 -29.01 -5.90 31.12
CA PHE A 183 -28.13 -6.64 30.22
C PHE A 183 -28.01 -5.89 28.89
N GLU A 184 -26.85 -5.29 28.64
CA GLU A 184 -26.52 -4.61 27.38
C GLU A 184 -26.33 -5.61 26.23
N LYS A 185 -26.48 -5.10 24.99
CA LYS A 185 -26.48 -5.90 23.75
C LYS A 185 -25.19 -6.73 23.57
N LYS A 186 -25.28 -7.79 22.78
CA LYS A 186 -24.11 -8.53 22.34
C LYS A 186 -23.23 -7.65 21.43
N LEU A 187 -21.92 -7.77 21.56
CA LEU A 187 -20.95 -7.14 20.67
C LEU A 187 -21.01 -7.82 19.29
N GLU A 188 -21.11 -7.01 18.25
CA GLU A 188 -21.24 -7.45 16.86
C GLU A 188 -20.04 -6.97 16.04
N ASN A 189 -19.55 -7.84 15.16
CA ASN A 189 -18.65 -7.44 14.09
C ASN A 189 -19.48 -6.93 12.91
N LYS A 190 -19.43 -5.63 12.65
CA LYS A 190 -20.13 -4.96 11.53
C LYS A 190 -19.23 -4.76 10.31
N GLY A 191 -17.95 -5.12 10.41
CA GLY A 191 -16.99 -5.01 9.30
C GLY A 191 -16.98 -6.29 8.46
N LYS A 192 -16.92 -6.13 7.14
CA LYS A 192 -16.57 -7.21 6.19
C LYS A 192 -15.15 -6.97 5.68
N GLY A 193 -14.38 -8.02 5.37
CA GLY A 193 -13.14 -7.92 4.59
C GLY A 193 -11.85 -7.71 5.37
N ALA A 194 -11.82 -8.00 6.67
CA ALA A 194 -10.57 -8.01 7.45
C ALA A 194 -9.86 -9.38 7.45
N GLU A 195 -10.47 -10.39 6.83
CA GLU A 195 -10.01 -11.78 6.82
C GLU A 195 -8.74 -11.97 5.98
N LEU A 196 -8.54 -11.12 4.96
CA LEU A 196 -7.33 -11.07 4.15
C LEU A 196 -6.85 -9.62 4.02
N ILE A 197 -5.64 -9.35 4.51
CA ILE A 197 -5.01 -8.03 4.39
C ILE A 197 -3.62 -8.21 3.78
N TYR A 198 -3.24 -7.36 2.84
CA TYR A 198 -1.88 -7.40 2.32
C TYR A 198 -0.89 -6.67 3.24
N GLN A 199 0.34 -7.15 3.28
CA GLN A 199 1.43 -6.56 4.07
C GLN A 199 1.56 -5.05 3.83
N GLY A 200 1.75 -4.28 4.90
CA GLY A 200 1.82 -2.82 4.87
C GLY A 200 0.46 -2.12 4.74
N LYS A 201 -0.63 -2.84 4.46
CA LYS A 201 -1.98 -2.27 4.41
C LYS A 201 -2.65 -2.29 5.78
N GLN A 202 -3.72 -1.52 5.88
CA GLN A 202 -4.47 -1.31 7.11
C GLN A 202 -5.96 -1.61 6.88
N ALA A 203 -6.64 -2.05 7.94
CA ALA A 203 -8.09 -2.27 7.94
C ALA A 203 -8.69 -1.68 9.22
N GLN A 204 -9.98 -1.33 9.17
CA GLN A 204 -10.69 -0.73 10.31
C GLN A 204 -11.75 -1.69 10.82
N ILE A 205 -11.69 -2.05 12.11
CA ILE A 205 -12.75 -2.80 12.78
C ILE A 205 -13.98 -1.88 12.91
N ARG A 206 -15.16 -2.43 12.63
CA ARG A 206 -16.46 -1.76 12.81
C ARG A 206 -17.33 -2.60 13.73
N THR A 207 -17.94 -1.98 14.74
CA THR A 207 -18.78 -2.67 15.72
C THR A 207 -20.02 -1.84 16.07
N ASN A 208 -20.95 -2.43 16.82
CA ASN A 208 -22.07 -1.72 17.44
C ASN A 208 -21.70 -0.98 18.75
N TYR A 209 -20.43 -1.05 19.19
CA TYR A 209 -19.93 -0.38 20.40
C TYR A 209 -18.93 0.74 20.06
N LYS A 210 -18.86 1.77 20.90
CA LYS A 210 -17.79 2.77 20.81
C LYS A 210 -16.44 2.11 21.12
N MET A 211 -15.39 2.43 20.36
CA MET A 211 -14.06 1.79 20.47
C MET A 211 -13.43 1.92 21.86
N ASN A 212 -13.70 3.02 22.58
CA ASN A 212 -13.19 3.23 23.94
C ASN A 212 -13.78 2.26 24.98
N ARG A 213 -14.91 1.60 24.68
CA ARG A 213 -15.51 0.54 25.51
C ARG A 213 -14.95 -0.85 25.23
N LEU A 214 -14.01 -0.97 24.30
CA LEU A 214 -13.48 -2.26 23.83
C LEU A 214 -12.01 -2.41 24.19
N THR A 215 -11.57 -3.67 24.33
CA THR A 215 -10.17 -4.08 24.36
C THR A 215 -9.88 -4.89 23.11
N PHE A 216 -8.67 -4.72 22.57
CA PHE A 216 -8.21 -5.36 21.36
C PHE A 216 -6.91 -6.12 21.65
N THR A 217 -6.84 -7.37 21.22
CA THR A 217 -5.61 -8.17 21.30
C THR A 217 -5.35 -8.84 19.96
N SER A 218 -4.08 -9.10 19.66
CA SER A 218 -3.64 -9.87 18.50
C SER A 218 -2.85 -11.07 18.99
N SER A 219 -3.24 -12.28 18.57
CA SER A 219 -2.52 -13.50 18.93
C SER A 219 -1.12 -13.57 18.32
N ASN A 220 -0.88 -12.88 17.21
CA ASN A 220 0.42 -12.74 16.57
C ASN A 220 0.62 -11.31 16.07
N LYS A 221 1.24 -10.46 16.92
CA LYS A 221 1.55 -9.06 16.61
C LYS A 221 2.57 -8.90 15.47
N LYS A 222 3.41 -9.92 15.19
CA LYS A 222 4.35 -9.89 14.06
C LYS A 222 3.61 -9.98 12.73
N ALA A 223 2.52 -10.73 12.66
CA ALA A 223 1.68 -10.82 11.47
C ALA A 223 0.81 -9.56 11.31
N ALA A 224 0.00 -9.22 12.32
CA ALA A 224 -0.72 -7.94 12.34
C ALA A 224 -0.96 -7.43 13.77
N SER A 225 -0.94 -6.11 13.94
CA SER A 225 -1.27 -5.44 15.20
C SER A 225 -2.57 -4.66 15.08
N VAL A 226 -3.25 -4.41 16.20
CA VAL A 226 -4.45 -3.58 16.28
C VAL A 226 -4.25 -2.51 17.35
N ASP A 227 -4.65 -1.28 17.08
CA ASP A 227 -4.56 -0.17 18.04
C ASP A 227 -5.85 0.02 18.85
N LYS A 228 -5.83 0.96 19.82
CA LYS A 228 -6.99 1.30 20.66
C LYS A 228 -8.19 1.89 19.90
N LYS A 229 -7.99 2.31 18.64
CA LYS A 229 -9.03 2.84 17.75
C LYS A 229 -9.60 1.74 16.84
N GLY A 230 -9.17 0.49 16.99
CA GLY A 230 -9.62 -0.63 16.17
C GLY A 230 -8.98 -0.69 14.79
N LYS A 231 -7.87 0.03 14.58
CA LYS A 231 -7.14 0.03 13.31
C LYS A 231 -6.12 -1.11 13.29
N ILE A 232 -6.32 -2.05 12.37
CA ILE A 232 -5.42 -3.17 12.12
C ILE A 232 -4.33 -2.72 11.16
N THR A 233 -3.08 -3.07 11.44
CA THR A 233 -1.92 -2.88 10.56
C THR A 233 -1.27 -4.23 10.28
N ALA A 234 -1.30 -4.65 9.02
CA ALA A 234 -0.65 -5.88 8.55
C ALA A 234 0.86 -5.66 8.39
N ARG A 235 1.67 -6.52 9.00
CA ARG A 235 3.12 -6.34 9.16
C ARG A 235 3.94 -7.37 8.42
N LYS A 236 3.67 -8.66 8.63
CA LYS A 236 4.37 -9.76 7.95
C LYS A 236 3.38 -10.84 7.53
N LYS A 237 3.72 -11.55 6.45
CA LYS A 237 2.98 -12.74 6.00
C LYS A 237 2.77 -13.70 7.18
N GLY A 238 1.54 -14.18 7.34
CA GLY A 238 1.17 -15.07 8.42
C GLY A 238 -0.32 -15.02 8.75
N LYS A 239 -0.72 -15.76 9.77
CA LYS A 239 -2.10 -15.73 10.29
C LYS A 239 -2.08 -15.15 11.71
N THR A 240 -3.11 -14.39 12.06
CA THR A 240 -3.36 -13.92 13.42
C THR A 240 -4.85 -13.91 13.72
N THR A 241 -5.22 -13.94 14.99
CA THR A 241 -6.58 -13.68 15.44
C THR A 241 -6.61 -12.37 16.20
N ILE A 242 -7.47 -11.45 15.76
CA ILE A 242 -7.78 -10.24 16.52
C ILE A 242 -9.00 -10.53 17.39
N SER A 243 -8.83 -10.46 18.70
CA SER A 243 -9.93 -10.57 19.66
C SER A 243 -10.39 -9.18 20.06
N VAL A 244 -11.71 -8.96 19.99
CA VAL A 244 -12.36 -7.71 20.38
C VAL A 244 -13.32 -8.04 21.51
N LYS A 245 -13.09 -7.46 22.68
CA LYS A 245 -13.85 -7.76 23.90
C LYS A 245 -14.39 -6.48 24.54
N VAL A 246 -15.60 -6.54 25.09
CA VAL A 246 -16.17 -5.39 25.82
C VAL A 246 -15.51 -5.29 27.20
N LYS A 247 -15.07 -4.07 27.56
CA LYS A 247 -14.50 -3.79 28.89
C LYS A 247 -15.50 -4.12 29.99
N GLY A 248 -15.04 -4.84 31.00
CA GLY A 248 -15.86 -5.27 32.14
C GLY A 248 -16.82 -6.42 31.85
N SER A 249 -16.79 -7.01 30.64
CA SER A 249 -17.53 -8.23 30.33
C SER A 249 -16.64 -9.45 30.48
N GLU A 250 -17.22 -10.59 30.89
CA GLU A 250 -16.52 -11.87 30.91
C GLU A 250 -16.51 -12.53 29.53
N LYS A 251 -17.65 -12.52 28.83
CA LYS A 251 -17.88 -13.34 27.62
C LYS A 251 -18.28 -12.54 26.37
N ASN A 252 -18.50 -11.23 26.49
CA ASN A 252 -18.91 -10.41 25.34
C ASN A 252 -17.70 -10.07 24.46
N GLU A 253 -17.34 -11.01 23.57
CA GLU A 253 -16.26 -10.88 22.61
C GLU A 253 -16.60 -11.48 21.24
N PHE A 254 -15.87 -11.04 20.21
CA PHE A 254 -15.75 -11.77 18.96
C PHE A 254 -14.29 -11.83 18.50
N LYS A 255 -14.00 -12.76 17.59
CA LYS A 255 -12.66 -12.99 17.04
C LYS A 255 -12.69 -12.87 15.53
N ILE A 256 -11.72 -12.16 14.97
CA ILE A 256 -11.50 -12.05 13.52
C ILE A 256 -10.23 -12.82 13.18
N ARG A 257 -10.33 -13.85 12.35
CA ARG A 257 -9.16 -14.55 11.79
C ARG A 257 -8.64 -13.74 10.61
N ILE A 258 -7.42 -13.27 10.71
CA ILE A 258 -6.75 -12.46 9.69
C ILE A 258 -5.63 -13.29 9.06
N THR A 259 -5.63 -13.35 7.75
CA THR A 259 -4.51 -13.83 6.94
C THR A 259 -3.81 -12.63 6.34
N VAL A 260 -2.52 -12.48 6.63
CA VAL A 260 -1.66 -11.50 5.97
C VAL A 260 -0.91 -12.19 4.84
N LYS A 261 -1.05 -11.66 3.63
CA LYS A 261 -0.29 -12.09 2.45
C LYS A 261 0.62 -10.96 1.96
N GLU A 262 1.67 -11.33 1.25
CA GLU A 262 2.38 -10.36 0.43
C GLU A 262 1.45 -9.82 -0.65
N GLU A 263 1.55 -8.51 -0.92
CA GLU A 263 0.82 -7.90 -2.01
C GLU A 263 1.32 -8.51 -3.34
N PRO A 264 0.44 -9.04 -4.21
CA PRO A 264 0.90 -9.58 -5.48
C PRO A 264 1.54 -8.47 -6.33
N TRP A 265 2.60 -8.83 -7.05
CA TRP A 265 3.20 -7.95 -8.05
C TRP A 265 2.30 -7.89 -9.29
N ILE A 266 2.21 -6.71 -9.90
CA ILE A 266 1.61 -6.54 -11.21
C ILE A 266 2.60 -7.05 -12.26
N VAL A 267 3.86 -6.61 -12.17
CA VAL A 267 4.90 -6.97 -13.11
C VAL A 267 5.50 -8.32 -12.75
N ASN A 268 5.34 -9.30 -13.63
CA ASN A 268 5.84 -10.64 -13.41
C ASN A 268 7.33 -10.76 -13.81
N VAL A 269 8.22 -10.78 -12.82
CA VAL A 269 9.68 -11.00 -13.03
C VAL A 269 10.07 -12.45 -13.30
N LYS A 270 9.11 -13.38 -13.31
CA LYS A 270 9.34 -14.77 -13.73
C LYS A 270 8.97 -15.00 -15.19
N ASP A 271 8.32 -14.03 -15.82
CA ASP A 271 8.03 -14.08 -17.24
C ASP A 271 9.35 -13.93 -18.02
N SER A 272 9.81 -15.04 -18.59
CA SER A 272 11.07 -15.11 -19.31
C SER A 272 11.05 -14.41 -20.66
N ARG A 273 9.88 -13.95 -21.13
CA ARG A 273 9.70 -13.21 -22.37
C ARG A 273 8.66 -12.11 -22.19
N TYR A 274 9.01 -11.11 -21.38
CA TYR A 274 8.17 -9.94 -21.14
C TYR A 274 7.86 -9.17 -22.43
N THR A 275 6.63 -9.27 -22.91
CA THR A 275 6.23 -8.73 -24.22
C THR A 275 5.80 -7.26 -24.16
N TYR A 276 5.58 -6.65 -25.32
CA TYR A 276 4.94 -5.33 -25.42
C TYR A 276 3.52 -5.36 -24.83
N GLU A 277 2.77 -6.44 -25.04
CA GLU A 277 1.42 -6.64 -24.51
C GLU A 277 1.42 -6.76 -22.98
N ASP A 278 2.36 -7.51 -22.40
CA ASP A 278 2.53 -7.62 -20.95
C ASP A 278 2.87 -6.26 -20.33
N MET A 279 3.87 -5.58 -20.89
CA MET A 279 4.25 -4.22 -20.48
C MET A 279 3.07 -3.24 -20.55
N THR A 280 2.31 -3.27 -21.65
CA THR A 280 1.15 -2.38 -21.83
C THR A 280 0.07 -2.68 -20.78
N SER A 281 -0.22 -3.96 -20.54
CA SER A 281 -1.20 -4.40 -19.54
C SER A 281 -0.79 -3.98 -18.13
N ASP A 282 0.48 -4.19 -17.79
CA ASP A 282 1.03 -3.87 -16.48
C ASP A 282 1.09 -2.38 -16.22
N LEU A 283 1.54 -1.58 -17.18
CA LEU A 283 1.55 -0.12 -17.07
C LEU A 283 0.14 0.44 -16.84
N ARG A 284 -0.88 -0.11 -17.50
CA ARG A 284 -2.29 0.27 -17.28
C ARG A 284 -2.76 -0.09 -15.86
N LYS A 285 -2.46 -1.31 -15.39
CA LYS A 285 -2.79 -1.76 -14.02
C LYS A 285 -2.06 -0.90 -12.98
N ILE A 286 -0.79 -0.57 -13.20
CA ILE A 286 0.02 0.29 -12.33
C ILE A 286 -0.63 1.68 -12.25
N ALA A 287 -0.91 2.32 -13.39
CA ALA A 287 -1.51 3.65 -13.41
C ALA A 287 -2.88 3.68 -12.74
N TRP A 288 -3.71 2.65 -12.94
CA TRP A 288 -5.01 2.53 -12.28
C TRP A 288 -4.88 2.37 -10.76
N LYS A 289 -4.03 1.43 -10.32
CA LYS A 289 -3.83 1.11 -8.89
C LYS A 289 -3.23 2.28 -8.12
N TYR A 290 -2.32 3.03 -8.74
CA TYR A 290 -1.59 4.14 -8.13
C TYR A 290 -2.06 5.51 -8.65
N ARG A 291 -3.33 5.62 -9.05
CA ARG A 291 -3.94 6.90 -9.48
C ARG A 291 -3.68 8.01 -8.46
N GLY A 292 -3.33 9.20 -8.96
CA GLY A 292 -2.90 10.34 -8.15
C GLY A 292 -1.42 10.35 -7.76
N LYS A 293 -0.70 9.24 -7.92
CA LYS A 293 0.77 9.15 -7.76
C LYS A 293 1.48 8.94 -9.09
N ALA A 294 0.87 8.11 -9.95
CA ALA A 294 1.34 7.83 -11.29
C ALA A 294 0.25 8.11 -12.34
N ALA A 295 0.68 8.40 -13.56
CA ALA A 295 -0.20 8.53 -14.73
C ALA A 295 0.48 7.94 -15.97
N LEU A 296 -0.28 7.20 -16.77
CA LEU A 296 0.19 6.64 -18.03
C LEU A 296 -0.21 7.56 -19.19
N GLN A 297 0.74 7.83 -20.09
CA GLN A 297 0.53 8.62 -21.29
C GLN A 297 0.98 7.84 -22.52
N ASN A 298 0.18 7.89 -23.59
CA ASN A 298 0.61 7.49 -24.92
C ASN A 298 1.32 8.69 -25.58
N LEU A 299 2.60 8.53 -25.92
CA LEU A 299 3.39 9.60 -26.55
C LEU A 299 3.20 9.68 -28.08
N GLY A 300 2.69 8.61 -28.68
CA GLY A 300 2.56 8.44 -30.12
C GLY A 300 2.62 6.97 -30.51
N SER A 301 2.81 6.68 -31.80
CA SER A 301 2.83 5.30 -32.30
C SER A 301 4.10 4.99 -33.09
N SER A 302 4.54 3.74 -33.00
CA SER A 302 5.59 3.16 -33.82
C SER A 302 5.17 3.02 -35.29
N GLU A 303 6.08 2.57 -36.15
CA GLU A 303 5.79 2.35 -37.58
C GLU A 303 4.68 1.31 -37.83
N ASP A 304 4.60 0.28 -37.00
CA ASP A 304 3.58 -0.79 -37.03
C ASP A 304 2.40 -0.51 -36.07
N GLY A 305 2.26 0.73 -35.58
CA GLY A 305 1.08 1.21 -34.87
C GLY A 305 0.97 0.82 -33.39
N ARG A 306 2.07 0.37 -32.76
CA ARG A 306 2.12 0.14 -31.30
C ARG A 306 2.31 1.47 -30.59
N ALA A 307 1.65 1.65 -29.44
CA ALA A 307 1.78 2.86 -28.64
C ALA A 307 3.16 2.93 -27.97
N ILE A 308 3.73 4.12 -27.87
CA ILE A 308 4.95 4.37 -27.10
C ILE A 308 4.53 4.95 -25.76
N TRP A 309 4.62 4.13 -24.71
CA TRP A 309 4.11 4.46 -23.39
C TRP A 309 5.13 5.22 -22.53
N CYS A 310 4.63 6.22 -21.81
CA CYS A 310 5.36 6.89 -20.74
C CYS A 310 4.58 6.79 -19.43
N LEU A 311 5.20 6.25 -18.39
CA LEU A 311 4.70 6.32 -17.03
C LEU A 311 5.32 7.53 -16.33
N ARG A 312 4.48 8.48 -15.93
CA ARG A 312 4.87 9.62 -15.11
C ARG A 312 4.65 9.30 -13.63
N ILE A 313 5.64 9.55 -12.79
CA ILE A 313 5.55 9.49 -11.31
C ILE A 313 5.82 10.88 -10.74
N GLY A 314 4.92 11.39 -9.89
CA GLY A 314 4.98 12.76 -9.38
C GLY A 314 4.24 13.77 -10.25
N SER A 315 4.34 15.06 -9.92
CA SER A 315 3.50 16.12 -10.53
C SER A 315 4.04 16.61 -11.89
N PRO A 316 3.23 16.70 -12.96
CA PRO A 316 3.68 17.24 -14.23
C PRO A 316 4.05 18.74 -14.13
N TYR A 317 3.64 19.43 -13.06
CA TYR A 317 3.97 20.83 -12.78
C TYR A 317 5.23 21.03 -11.92
N ALA A 318 5.88 19.94 -11.48
CA ALA A 318 7.15 20.04 -10.76
C ALA A 318 8.24 20.76 -11.58
N SER A 319 9.08 21.59 -10.94
CA SER A 319 10.13 22.35 -11.65
C SER A 319 11.33 21.51 -12.10
N LYS A 320 11.52 20.32 -11.50
CA LYS A 320 12.62 19.40 -11.86
C LYS A 320 12.07 18.13 -12.53
N LYS A 321 12.57 17.81 -13.72
CA LYS A 321 12.18 16.63 -14.51
C LYS A 321 13.35 15.70 -14.76
N TYR A 322 13.09 14.41 -14.69
CA TYR A 322 14.09 13.36 -14.92
C TYR A 322 13.54 12.31 -15.88
N LEU A 323 14.39 11.85 -16.80
CA LEU A 323 14.01 10.87 -17.82
C LEU A 323 14.72 9.54 -17.56
N ILE A 324 13.98 8.44 -17.61
CA ILE A 324 14.53 7.09 -17.66
C ILE A 324 13.92 6.41 -18.87
N ASN A 325 14.73 5.86 -19.76
CA ASN A 325 14.24 5.22 -20.97
C ASN A 325 15.02 3.97 -21.33
N GLY A 326 14.41 3.10 -22.13
CA GLY A 326 15.04 1.87 -22.61
C GLY A 326 14.33 1.26 -23.81
N GLY A 327 14.87 0.14 -24.29
CA GLY A 327 14.28 -0.61 -25.41
C GLY A 327 14.29 0.17 -26.72
N ILE A 328 15.26 1.07 -26.93
CA ILE A 328 15.48 1.72 -28.23
C ILE A 328 16.08 0.73 -29.24
N HIS A 329 17.01 -0.13 -28.78
CA HIS A 329 17.43 -1.31 -29.52
C HIS A 329 16.53 -2.50 -29.16
N ALA A 330 16.02 -3.14 -30.21
CA ALA A 330 15.07 -4.26 -30.15
C ALA A 330 15.47 -5.42 -29.22
N ARG A 331 16.70 -5.91 -29.34
CA ARG A 331 17.22 -7.06 -28.58
C ARG A 331 17.46 -6.82 -27.09
N GLU A 332 17.36 -5.58 -26.62
CA GLU A 332 17.76 -5.15 -25.27
C GLU A 332 16.52 -5.07 -24.34
N TRP A 333 15.50 -5.89 -24.60
CA TRP A 333 14.17 -5.82 -23.99
C TRP A 333 14.10 -6.23 -22.52
N LEU A 334 15.13 -6.86 -21.97
CA LEU A 334 15.19 -7.19 -20.53
C LEU A 334 15.16 -5.91 -19.66
N ASN A 335 15.69 -4.81 -20.18
CA ASN A 335 15.58 -3.49 -19.55
C ASN A 335 14.14 -2.99 -19.46
N CYS A 336 13.28 -3.29 -20.44
CA CYS A 336 11.86 -2.92 -20.42
C CYS A 336 11.15 -3.53 -19.20
N GLN A 337 11.42 -4.81 -18.91
CA GLN A 337 10.88 -5.52 -17.75
C GLN A 337 11.43 -4.95 -16.44
N MET A 338 12.74 -4.73 -16.36
CA MET A 338 13.38 -4.15 -15.18
C MET A 338 12.79 -2.76 -14.84
N LEU A 339 12.70 -1.87 -15.82
CA LEU A 339 12.19 -0.51 -15.62
C LEU A 339 10.71 -0.49 -15.22
N THR A 340 9.89 -1.38 -15.82
CA THR A 340 8.46 -1.48 -15.48
C THR A 340 8.27 -2.04 -14.07
N HIS A 341 9.02 -3.09 -13.70
CA HIS A 341 9.01 -3.66 -12.35
C HIS A 341 9.47 -2.64 -11.31
N LYS A 342 10.58 -1.94 -11.57
CA LYS A 342 11.10 -0.92 -10.66
C LYS A 342 10.08 0.19 -10.42
N SER A 343 9.37 0.61 -11.48
CA SER A 343 8.28 1.58 -11.36
C SER A 343 7.18 1.13 -10.41
N GLU A 344 6.79 -0.16 -10.45
CA GLU A 344 5.84 -0.71 -9.48
C GLU A 344 6.41 -0.70 -8.05
N GLU A 345 7.67 -1.11 -7.86
CA GLU A 345 8.34 -1.15 -6.55
C GLU A 345 8.28 0.23 -5.85
N ILE A 346 8.67 1.29 -6.55
CA ILE A 346 8.63 2.67 -6.04
C ILE A 346 7.21 3.07 -5.64
N LEU A 347 6.20 2.66 -6.42
CA LEU A 347 4.80 3.02 -6.15
C LEU A 347 4.20 2.23 -4.99
N ARG A 348 4.64 0.98 -4.78
CA ARG A 348 4.33 0.18 -3.58
C ARG A 348 4.88 0.84 -2.33
N GLU A 349 6.08 1.39 -2.43
CA GLU A 349 6.83 2.06 -1.35
C GLU A 349 6.67 3.59 -1.36
N TYR A 350 5.66 4.12 -2.06
CA TYR A 350 5.55 5.57 -2.34
C TYR A 350 5.63 6.47 -1.09
N ALA A 351 5.26 5.96 0.09
CA ALA A 351 5.42 6.71 1.34
C ALA A 351 6.86 7.18 1.56
N ASP A 352 7.85 6.34 1.22
CA ASP A 352 9.28 6.59 1.40
C ASP A 352 9.85 7.52 0.31
N TYR A 353 9.12 7.68 -0.79
CA TYR A 353 9.48 8.56 -1.91
C TYR A 353 8.70 9.88 -1.90
N LYS A 354 7.65 10.01 -1.07
CA LYS A 354 6.72 11.14 -1.12
C LYS A 354 7.41 12.48 -0.88
N SER A 355 8.30 12.56 0.10
CA SER A 355 9.07 13.78 0.39
C SER A 355 10.04 14.08 -0.75
N ALA A 356 10.75 13.05 -1.22
CA ALA A 356 11.75 13.17 -2.26
C ALA A 356 11.16 13.60 -3.61
N LEU A 357 9.92 13.18 -3.92
CA LEU A 357 9.19 13.57 -5.13
C LEU A 357 8.53 14.97 -5.05
N LYS A 358 8.60 15.66 -3.90
CA LYS A 358 8.09 17.03 -3.79
C LYS A 358 8.89 17.95 -4.72
N GLY A 359 8.21 18.58 -5.67
CA GLY A 359 8.85 19.46 -6.65
C GLY A 359 9.63 18.74 -7.75
N LYS A 360 9.51 17.40 -7.86
CA LYS A 360 10.12 16.60 -8.93
C LYS A 360 9.11 15.72 -9.65
N CYS A 361 9.48 15.29 -10.85
CA CYS A 361 8.67 14.42 -11.67
C CYS A 361 9.55 13.54 -12.55
N ILE A 362 9.27 12.25 -12.51
CA ILE A 362 10.02 11.24 -13.22
C ILE A 362 9.18 10.75 -14.38
N TYR A 363 9.77 10.70 -15.56
CA TYR A 363 9.19 10.13 -16.76
C TYR A 363 9.94 8.87 -17.12
N ILE A 364 9.23 7.74 -17.16
CA ILE A 364 9.79 6.44 -17.51
C ILE A 364 9.19 6.00 -18.84
N ILE A 365 10.03 5.72 -19.84
CA ILE A 365 9.65 5.21 -21.17
C ILE A 365 10.32 3.84 -21.34
N PRO A 366 9.70 2.74 -20.88
CA PRO A 366 10.37 1.45 -20.79
C PRO A 366 10.74 0.86 -22.16
N MET A 367 9.99 1.18 -23.22
CA MET A 367 10.14 0.60 -24.55
C MET A 367 9.89 1.66 -25.64
N ILE A 368 10.96 2.19 -26.20
CA ILE A 368 10.90 3.17 -27.31
C ILE A 368 10.57 2.48 -28.64
N ASN A 369 11.07 1.27 -28.86
CA ASN A 369 10.98 0.52 -30.11
C ASN A 369 10.12 -0.75 -29.97
N PRO A 370 8.80 -0.62 -29.77
CA PRO A 370 7.94 -1.78 -29.51
C PRO A 370 7.87 -2.75 -30.71
N ASP A 371 8.03 -2.25 -31.94
CA ASP A 371 8.04 -3.08 -33.14
C ASP A 371 9.32 -3.91 -33.22
N GLY A 372 10.47 -3.27 -33.01
CA GLY A 372 11.76 -3.94 -32.98
C GLY A 372 11.82 -4.99 -31.88
N VAL A 373 11.38 -4.66 -30.66
CA VAL A 373 11.31 -5.64 -29.56
C VAL A 373 10.46 -6.84 -29.96
N THR A 374 9.30 -6.60 -30.58
CA THR A 374 8.45 -7.69 -31.09
C THR A 374 9.20 -8.55 -32.11
N ILE A 375 9.94 -7.95 -33.05
CA ILE A 375 10.79 -8.68 -34.01
C ILE A 375 11.83 -9.54 -33.29
N SER A 376 12.51 -9.00 -32.27
CA SER A 376 13.55 -9.73 -31.54
C SER A 376 13.00 -10.94 -30.78
N GLN A 377 11.79 -10.82 -30.24
CA GLN A 377 11.14 -11.87 -29.45
C GLN A 377 10.42 -12.94 -30.28
N PHE A 378 9.81 -12.54 -31.40
CA PHE A 378 8.87 -13.39 -32.15
C PHE A 378 9.20 -13.56 -33.64
N GLY A 379 10.24 -12.90 -34.13
CA GLY A 379 10.60 -12.94 -35.55
C GLY A 379 9.84 -11.91 -36.40
N PHE A 380 10.20 -11.84 -37.68
CA PHE A 380 9.67 -10.83 -38.59
C PHE A 380 8.17 -10.94 -38.86
N ASP A 381 7.58 -12.14 -38.72
CA ASP A 381 6.15 -12.36 -38.96
C ASP A 381 5.22 -11.74 -37.92
N ALA A 382 5.77 -11.34 -36.77
CA ALA A 382 5.01 -10.67 -35.71
C ALA A 382 4.74 -9.17 -36.00
N ILE A 383 5.29 -8.62 -37.08
CA ILE A 383 4.93 -7.29 -37.57
C ILE A 383 3.61 -7.37 -38.34
N ARG A 384 2.64 -6.51 -38.00
CA ARG A 384 1.27 -6.55 -38.53
C ARG A 384 1.21 -6.07 -39.98
N ASN A 385 1.98 -5.04 -40.31
CA ASN A 385 2.01 -4.45 -41.64
C ASN A 385 2.84 -5.29 -42.63
N PRO A 386 2.25 -5.79 -43.74
CA PRO A 386 2.96 -6.64 -44.70
C PRO A 386 4.12 -5.93 -45.41
N LYS A 387 4.04 -4.61 -45.63
CA LYS A 387 5.12 -3.84 -46.26
C LYS A 387 6.33 -3.75 -45.34
N LEU A 388 6.11 -3.55 -44.04
CA LEU A 388 7.16 -3.55 -43.03
C LEU A 388 7.79 -4.95 -42.88
N ARG A 389 6.96 -6.01 -42.82
CA ARG A 389 7.46 -7.40 -42.86
C ARG A 389 8.38 -7.65 -44.04
N LYS A 390 8.00 -7.21 -45.23
CA LYS A 390 8.82 -7.35 -46.45
C LYS A 390 10.15 -6.61 -46.35
N ILE A 391 10.21 -5.45 -45.71
CA ILE A 391 11.47 -4.73 -45.45
C ILE A 391 12.36 -5.55 -44.51
N CYS A 392 11.81 -6.01 -43.38
CA CYS A 392 12.55 -6.81 -42.42
C CYS A 392 13.06 -8.12 -43.02
N LYS A 393 12.26 -8.84 -43.81
CA LYS A 393 12.67 -10.12 -44.42
C LYS A 393 13.68 -10.00 -45.57
N LYS A 394 13.92 -8.80 -46.11
CA LYS A 394 14.92 -8.57 -47.18
C LYS A 394 16.35 -8.56 -46.68
N THR A 395 16.56 -8.38 -45.37
CA THR A 395 17.89 -8.44 -44.76
C THR A 395 18.38 -9.88 -44.62
N LYS A 396 19.70 -10.07 -44.50
CA LYS A 396 20.30 -11.36 -44.11
C LYS A 396 20.50 -11.49 -42.60
N ASN A 397 20.18 -10.43 -41.83
CA ASN A 397 20.39 -10.40 -40.38
C ASN A 397 19.30 -11.15 -39.62
N SER A 398 19.68 -11.72 -38.48
CA SER A 398 18.75 -12.45 -37.61
C SER A 398 17.75 -11.51 -36.93
N ALA A 399 16.48 -11.90 -36.91
CA ALA A 399 15.46 -11.24 -36.11
C ALA A 399 15.83 -11.25 -34.61
N ARG A 400 16.41 -12.35 -34.11
CA ARG A 400 16.78 -12.48 -32.69
C ARG A 400 17.76 -11.40 -32.24
N THR A 401 18.77 -11.08 -33.05
CA THR A 401 19.81 -10.08 -32.72
C THR A 401 19.54 -8.69 -33.30
N TRP A 402 18.30 -8.44 -33.76
CA TRP A 402 17.85 -7.18 -34.32
C TRP A 402 18.04 -5.99 -33.37
N LYS A 403 18.34 -4.81 -33.91
CA LYS A 403 18.40 -3.55 -33.16
C LYS A 403 17.35 -2.54 -33.61
N GLY A 404 17.08 -2.47 -34.91
CA GLY A 404 16.27 -1.42 -35.51
C GLY A 404 14.76 -1.51 -35.26
N ASN A 405 14.01 -0.55 -35.79
CA ASN A 405 12.54 -0.59 -35.86
C ASN A 405 12.07 -1.50 -37.01
N ALA A 406 10.75 -1.53 -37.28
CA ALA A 406 10.17 -2.33 -38.37
C ALA A 406 10.47 -1.79 -39.79
N ARG A 407 11.11 -0.62 -39.91
CA ARG A 407 11.69 -0.14 -41.18
C ARG A 407 13.18 -0.49 -41.32
N GLY A 408 13.74 -1.24 -40.36
CA GLY A 408 15.14 -1.65 -40.34
C GLY A 408 16.12 -0.53 -40.04
N VAL A 409 15.64 0.57 -39.45
CA VAL A 409 16.47 1.72 -39.04
C VAL A 409 16.90 1.54 -37.59
N ASN A 410 18.20 1.68 -37.32
CA ASN A 410 18.69 1.80 -35.96
C ASN A 410 18.33 3.20 -35.42
N LEU A 411 17.38 3.23 -34.47
CA LEU A 411 16.87 4.46 -33.87
C LEU A 411 17.95 5.22 -33.09
N ASN A 412 18.95 4.53 -32.53
CA ASN A 412 20.09 5.14 -31.85
C ASN A 412 21.20 5.61 -32.82
N PHE A 413 20.89 5.68 -34.12
CA PHE A 413 21.67 6.43 -35.12
C PHE A 413 20.80 7.40 -35.92
N ASN A 414 19.53 7.62 -35.52
CA ASN A 414 18.57 8.40 -36.28
C ASN A 414 18.35 9.82 -35.72
N CYS A 415 18.81 10.17 -34.54
CA CYS A 415 18.67 11.52 -33.97
C CYS A 415 19.65 12.51 -34.63
N PRO A 416 19.39 13.83 -34.64
CA PRO A 416 20.22 14.79 -35.36
C PRO A 416 21.60 15.06 -34.75
N GLY A 417 21.83 14.74 -33.47
CA GLY A 417 23.14 14.92 -32.83
C GLY A 417 24.22 14.03 -33.45
N GLY A 418 25.03 14.57 -34.36
CA GLY A 418 26.07 13.83 -35.10
C GLY A 418 25.55 12.85 -36.14
N TRP A 419 24.31 13.03 -36.63
CA TRP A 419 23.74 12.13 -37.63
C TRP A 419 24.62 12.08 -38.88
N ASN A 420 25.03 10.88 -39.28
CA ASN A 420 25.82 10.64 -40.48
C ASN A 420 25.65 9.19 -40.96
N LYS A 421 26.13 8.91 -42.18
CA LYS A 421 26.10 7.58 -42.82
C LYS A 421 27.47 6.89 -42.87
N LYS A 422 28.52 7.49 -42.30
CA LYS A 422 29.90 6.97 -42.34
C LYS A 422 29.98 5.67 -41.53
N GLY A 423 30.59 4.62 -42.10
CA GLY A 423 30.77 3.33 -41.43
C GLY A 423 29.47 2.56 -41.12
N LYS A 424 28.34 2.96 -41.72
CA LYS A 424 27.01 2.37 -41.47
C LYS A 424 26.44 1.78 -42.75
N SER A 425 25.47 0.87 -42.62
CA SER A 425 24.76 0.34 -43.78
C SER A 425 24.09 1.47 -44.59
N LYS A 426 24.08 1.33 -45.92
CA LYS A 426 23.38 2.24 -46.85
C LYS A 426 21.90 1.86 -47.05
N LYS A 427 21.50 0.66 -46.62
CA LYS A 427 20.14 0.11 -46.78
C LYS A 427 19.63 -0.43 -45.45
N ALA A 428 18.31 -0.50 -45.29
CA ALA A 428 17.67 -1.08 -44.12
C ALA A 428 18.20 -2.49 -43.84
N ASP A 429 18.90 -2.64 -42.71
CA ASP A 429 19.56 -3.88 -42.29
C ASP A 429 19.13 -4.33 -40.89
N GLY A 430 18.46 -3.45 -40.13
CA GLY A 430 18.05 -3.68 -38.75
C GLY A 430 19.17 -3.62 -37.73
N LEU A 431 20.40 -3.24 -38.11
CA LEU A 431 21.57 -3.22 -37.23
C LEU A 431 22.22 -1.83 -37.20
N SER A 432 22.63 -1.31 -38.37
CA SER A 432 23.48 -0.11 -38.46
C SER A 432 22.89 0.99 -39.35
N TYR A 433 21.85 0.72 -40.13
CA TYR A 433 21.24 1.70 -41.02
C TYR A 433 20.67 2.90 -40.24
N PRO A 434 21.15 4.14 -40.45
CA PRO A 434 20.75 5.31 -39.67
C PRO A 434 19.48 6.00 -40.17
N GLY A 435 18.82 5.43 -41.19
CA GLY A 435 17.70 6.06 -41.89
C GLY A 435 18.14 6.94 -43.06
N LYS A 436 17.16 7.52 -43.75
CA LYS A 436 17.42 8.35 -44.95
C LYS A 436 18.00 9.72 -44.59
N LYS A 437 17.52 10.29 -43.48
CA LYS A 437 17.90 11.57 -42.87
C LYS A 437 17.71 11.49 -41.35
N ALA A 438 18.26 12.44 -40.61
CA ALA A 438 17.97 12.59 -39.19
C ALA A 438 16.46 12.73 -38.94
N ALA A 439 15.99 12.17 -37.82
CA ALA A 439 14.60 12.12 -37.38
C ALA A 439 13.62 11.60 -38.44
N SER A 440 14.07 10.67 -39.31
CA SER A 440 13.20 10.08 -40.33
C SER A 440 12.13 9.15 -39.76
N GLU A 441 12.38 8.55 -38.59
CA GLU A 441 11.50 7.54 -38.02
C GLU A 441 10.44 8.15 -37.08
N LYS A 442 9.26 7.53 -37.01
CA LYS A 442 8.20 7.97 -36.10
C LYS A 442 8.63 7.92 -34.64
N GLU A 443 9.26 6.82 -34.21
CA GLU A 443 9.69 6.61 -32.84
C GLU A 443 10.65 7.72 -32.38
N THR A 444 11.64 8.05 -33.23
CA THR A 444 12.61 9.13 -32.98
C THR A 444 11.89 10.48 -32.83
N ARG A 445 10.96 10.81 -33.73
CA ARG A 445 10.18 12.06 -33.64
C ARG A 445 9.29 12.11 -32.41
N VAL A 446 8.68 11.00 -32.01
CA VAL A 446 7.86 10.91 -30.78
C VAL A 446 8.71 11.28 -29.56
N MET A 447 9.91 10.70 -29.43
CA MET A 447 10.83 10.98 -28.33
C MET A 447 11.29 12.44 -28.33
N MET A 448 11.69 12.97 -29.49
CA MET A 448 12.11 14.37 -29.60
C MET A 448 10.98 15.34 -29.25
N ASN A 449 9.77 15.10 -29.76
CA ASN A 449 8.60 15.93 -29.46
C ASN A 449 8.20 15.86 -27.99
N PHE A 450 8.36 14.71 -27.34
CA PHE A 450 8.11 14.58 -25.91
C PHE A 450 9.08 15.42 -25.09
N VAL A 451 10.39 15.28 -25.33
CA VAL A 451 11.41 16.04 -24.60
C VAL A 451 11.28 17.55 -24.85
N ASN A 452 11.01 17.98 -26.08
CA ASN A 452 10.87 19.40 -26.43
C ASN A 452 9.65 20.08 -25.80
N ARG A 453 8.58 19.34 -25.49
CA ARG A 453 7.36 19.90 -24.86
C ARG A 453 7.47 20.07 -23.35
N ILE A 454 8.56 19.59 -22.74
CA ILE A 454 8.75 19.61 -21.29
C ILE A 454 9.98 20.45 -20.98
N SER A 455 9.83 21.43 -20.09
CA SER A 455 10.94 22.21 -19.53
C SER A 455 11.41 21.63 -18.19
N GLY A 456 12.57 22.09 -17.72
CA GLY A 456 13.08 21.73 -16.40
C GLY A 456 13.77 20.37 -16.31
N TRP A 457 14.18 19.78 -17.44
CA TRP A 457 14.99 18.55 -17.46
C TRP A 457 16.31 18.75 -16.71
N LYS A 458 16.60 17.81 -15.79
CA LYS A 458 17.82 17.83 -14.98
C LYS A 458 18.81 16.74 -15.37
N ALA A 459 18.33 15.55 -15.69
CA ALA A 459 19.15 14.43 -16.13
C ALA A 459 18.32 13.35 -16.85
N SER A 460 19.01 12.49 -17.58
CA SER A 460 18.49 11.30 -18.25
C SER A 460 19.35 10.07 -17.96
N LEU A 461 18.70 8.91 -17.79
CA LEU A 461 19.33 7.59 -17.88
C LEU A 461 18.78 6.85 -19.10
N ASN A 462 19.67 6.42 -20.00
CA ASN A 462 19.33 5.68 -21.21
C ASN A 462 19.83 4.24 -21.08
N TYR A 463 18.90 3.29 -20.91
CA TYR A 463 19.21 1.89 -20.65
C TYR A 463 19.35 1.09 -21.95
N HIS A 464 20.49 0.43 -22.07
CA HIS A 464 20.91 -0.40 -23.19
C HIS A 464 21.49 -1.74 -22.70
N SER A 465 21.88 -2.61 -23.62
CA SER A 465 22.74 -3.77 -23.32
C SER A 465 23.73 -4.02 -24.47
N THR A 466 24.99 -4.38 -24.20
CA THR A 466 25.51 -5.03 -22.99
C THR A 466 26.94 -4.65 -22.68
N GLY A 467 27.39 -4.95 -21.45
CA GLY A 467 28.81 -4.87 -21.08
C GLY A 467 29.07 -4.51 -19.63
N SER A 468 28.05 -4.19 -18.83
CA SER A 468 28.21 -3.58 -17.50
C SER A 468 29.08 -2.32 -17.59
N ILE A 469 28.68 -1.44 -18.52
CA ILE A 469 29.46 -0.27 -18.97
C ILE A 469 28.60 1.00 -18.89
N LEU A 470 29.24 2.14 -18.64
CA LEU A 470 28.63 3.46 -18.64
C LEU A 470 29.29 4.37 -19.69
N TYR A 471 28.50 4.90 -20.62
CA TYR A 471 28.93 5.97 -21.53
C TYR A 471 28.37 7.32 -21.06
N TRP A 472 29.23 8.33 -20.96
CA TRP A 472 28.90 9.61 -20.33
C TRP A 472 29.67 10.83 -20.87
N ASN A 473 30.93 10.70 -21.29
CA ASN A 473 31.73 11.84 -21.76
C ASN A 473 31.53 12.06 -23.27
N TYR A 474 30.33 12.48 -23.68
CA TYR A 474 29.92 12.75 -25.07
C TYR A 474 30.65 13.95 -25.69
N ASN A 475 31.98 13.97 -25.69
CA ASN A 475 32.82 15.01 -26.29
C ASN A 475 32.30 16.45 -26.08
N VAL A 476 32.05 16.81 -24.82
CA VAL A 476 31.54 18.12 -24.37
C VAL A 476 32.50 18.81 -23.39
N GLU A 477 33.78 18.42 -23.37
CA GLU A 477 34.78 18.97 -22.44
C GLU A 477 34.97 20.48 -22.63
N SER A 478 34.71 21.01 -23.83
CA SER A 478 34.73 22.45 -24.12
C SER A 478 33.55 23.22 -23.47
N GLU A 479 32.51 22.54 -23.00
CA GLU A 479 31.37 23.13 -22.29
C GLU A 479 31.44 22.81 -20.79
N ALA A 480 32.33 23.48 -20.06
CA ALA A 480 32.70 23.16 -18.67
C ALA A 480 31.50 22.85 -17.76
N SER A 481 30.45 23.69 -17.75
CA SER A 481 29.26 23.46 -16.90
C SER A 481 28.46 22.20 -17.28
N LEU A 482 28.38 21.86 -18.57
CA LEU A 482 27.71 20.63 -19.01
C LEU A 482 28.57 19.41 -18.72
N TYR A 483 29.88 19.50 -18.95
CA TYR A 483 30.84 18.46 -18.64
C TYR A 483 30.83 18.09 -17.16
N GLU A 484 30.91 19.06 -16.25
CA GLU A 484 30.90 18.80 -14.81
C GLU A 484 29.59 18.15 -14.33
N ARG A 485 28.45 18.58 -14.86
CA ARG A 485 27.16 17.93 -14.55
C ARG A 485 27.09 16.50 -15.09
N GLN A 486 27.66 16.24 -16.27
CA GLN A 486 27.76 14.91 -16.84
C GLN A 486 28.66 14.00 -16.01
N LYS A 487 29.84 14.51 -15.63
CA LYS A 487 30.80 13.81 -14.78
C LYS A 487 30.20 13.44 -13.44
N ALA A 488 29.61 14.40 -12.75
CA ALA A 488 28.95 14.18 -11.46
C ALA A 488 27.82 13.15 -11.55
N LEU A 489 27.02 13.18 -12.63
CA LEU A 489 26.01 12.16 -12.86
C LEU A 489 26.65 10.78 -13.08
N ALA A 490 27.65 10.68 -13.95
CA ALA A 490 28.32 9.43 -14.29
C ALA A 490 29.02 8.76 -13.10
N GLU A 491 29.79 9.53 -12.33
CA GLU A 491 30.43 9.07 -11.09
C GLU A 491 29.38 8.58 -10.09
N LYS A 492 28.24 9.26 -10.00
CA LYS A 492 27.16 8.84 -9.12
C LYS A 492 26.50 7.55 -9.60
N VAL A 493 26.25 7.40 -10.91
CA VAL A 493 25.77 6.14 -11.51
C VAL A 493 26.76 4.99 -11.27
N ASN A 494 28.05 5.24 -11.46
CA ASN A 494 29.12 4.29 -11.21
C ASN A 494 29.18 3.86 -9.74
N SER A 495 29.00 4.79 -8.80
CA SER A 495 29.03 4.48 -7.35
C SER A 495 27.98 3.46 -6.90
N PHE A 496 26.86 3.33 -7.62
CA PHE A 496 25.82 2.34 -7.35
C PHE A 496 25.99 1.04 -8.14
N THR A 497 26.35 1.14 -9.41
CA THR A 497 26.37 -0.01 -10.34
C THR A 497 27.72 -0.72 -10.36
N HIS A 498 28.79 0.00 -10.05
CA HIS A 498 30.18 -0.40 -10.26
C HIS A 498 30.51 -0.78 -11.72
N TYR A 499 29.67 -0.34 -12.67
CA TYR A 499 29.88 -0.56 -14.09
C TYR A 499 31.05 0.27 -14.58
N ARG A 500 31.83 -0.27 -15.53
CA ARG A 500 33.02 0.42 -16.04
C ARG A 500 32.62 1.74 -16.68
N LEU A 501 33.12 2.85 -16.13
CA LEU A 501 33.06 4.15 -16.80
C LEU A 501 33.97 4.10 -18.01
N MET A 502 33.40 4.28 -19.20
CA MET A 502 34.19 4.28 -20.41
C MET A 502 34.95 5.60 -20.52
N PRO A 503 36.26 5.55 -20.84
CA PRO A 503 36.97 6.74 -21.24
C PRO A 503 36.37 7.28 -22.55
N LYS A 504 36.74 8.51 -22.89
CA LYS A 504 36.45 9.07 -24.21
C LYS A 504 36.94 8.11 -25.30
N SER A 505 36.09 7.82 -26.26
CA SER A 505 36.40 6.97 -27.40
C SER A 505 35.49 7.32 -28.57
N ILE A 506 35.70 6.70 -29.73
CA ILE A 506 34.78 6.83 -30.87
C ILE A 506 33.33 6.41 -30.52
N SER A 507 33.13 5.63 -29.46
CA SER A 507 31.79 5.24 -28.97
C SER A 507 31.09 6.37 -28.22
N THR A 508 31.80 7.42 -27.82
CA THR A 508 31.25 8.62 -27.19
C THR A 508 31.20 9.81 -28.15
N ASP A 509 31.64 9.65 -29.39
CA ASP A 509 31.49 10.67 -30.43
C ASP A 509 30.03 10.75 -30.91
N PRO A 510 29.55 11.95 -31.26
CA PRO A 510 28.17 12.13 -31.70
C PRO A 510 27.94 11.38 -33.01
N ASN A 511 26.98 10.46 -32.99
CA ASN A 511 26.77 9.53 -34.10
C ASN A 511 25.28 9.28 -34.42
N GLY A 512 24.40 10.16 -33.93
CA GLY A 512 22.95 10.11 -34.14
C GLY A 512 22.20 9.38 -33.03
N GLY A 513 22.83 9.17 -31.87
CA GLY A 513 22.22 8.58 -30.70
C GLY A 513 21.20 9.49 -30.03
N PHE A 514 20.26 8.89 -29.29
CA PHE A 514 19.32 9.67 -28.50
C PHE A 514 20.04 10.40 -27.35
N GLY A 515 21.04 9.75 -26.73
CA GLY A 515 21.93 10.39 -25.75
C GLY A 515 22.69 11.59 -26.34
N ASP A 516 23.22 11.45 -27.56
CA ASP A 516 23.91 12.52 -28.27
C ASP A 516 22.97 13.73 -28.43
N TRP A 517 21.74 13.52 -28.90
CA TRP A 517 20.79 14.60 -29.09
C TRP A 517 20.42 15.31 -27.77
N LEU A 518 20.24 14.55 -26.67
CA LEU A 518 20.00 15.14 -25.34
C LEU A 518 21.16 16.05 -24.90
N ILE A 519 22.39 15.63 -25.15
CA ILE A 519 23.58 16.37 -24.76
C ILE A 519 23.80 17.56 -25.69
N TYR A 520 24.02 17.33 -26.98
CA TYR A 520 24.45 18.34 -27.93
C TYR A 520 23.38 19.38 -28.23
N ASN A 521 22.13 18.93 -28.41
CA ASN A 521 21.04 19.82 -28.81
C ASN A 521 20.21 20.31 -27.63
N LYS A 522 20.12 19.56 -26.52
CA LYS A 522 19.25 19.92 -25.38
C LYS A 522 20.01 20.31 -24.10
N LYS A 523 21.33 20.10 -24.03
CA LYS A 523 22.17 20.39 -22.85
C LYS A 523 21.68 19.68 -21.57
N ILE A 524 21.06 18.50 -21.74
CA ILE A 524 20.55 17.63 -20.67
C ILE A 524 21.60 16.54 -20.38
N PRO A 525 22.22 16.50 -19.19
CA PRO A 525 23.12 15.42 -18.78
C PRO A 525 22.47 14.06 -18.94
N ASN A 526 23.21 13.10 -19.50
CA ASN A 526 22.74 11.78 -19.86
C ASN A 526 23.84 10.74 -19.65
N VAL A 527 23.50 9.63 -18.99
CA VAL A 527 24.36 8.45 -18.95
C VAL A 527 23.67 7.32 -19.71
N THR A 528 24.39 6.69 -20.63
CA THR A 528 23.97 5.42 -21.22
C THR A 528 24.44 4.28 -20.34
N VAL A 529 23.51 3.49 -19.85
CA VAL A 529 23.73 2.37 -18.93
C VAL A 529 23.61 1.06 -19.71
N GLU A 530 24.73 0.43 -20.02
CA GLU A 530 24.80 -0.85 -20.72
C GLU A 530 24.76 -2.01 -19.72
N THR A 531 23.58 -2.60 -19.52
CA THR A 531 23.36 -3.66 -18.52
C THR A 531 23.77 -5.05 -19.02
N GLY A 532 23.98 -5.96 -18.07
CA GLY A 532 24.30 -7.35 -18.36
C GLY A 532 25.72 -7.57 -18.88
N SER A 533 26.16 -8.82 -18.84
CA SER A 533 27.56 -9.19 -19.08
C SER A 533 27.75 -10.21 -20.21
N VAL A 534 26.72 -10.46 -21.04
CA VAL A 534 26.83 -11.37 -22.20
C VAL A 534 26.11 -10.77 -23.40
N MET A 535 26.41 -11.29 -24.60
CA MET A 535 25.81 -10.79 -25.84
C MET A 535 24.26 -10.77 -25.80
N SER A 536 23.67 -9.66 -26.23
CA SER A 536 22.22 -9.50 -26.33
C SER A 536 21.60 -10.26 -27.53
N PRO A 537 20.36 -10.77 -27.44
CA PRO A 537 19.43 -10.64 -26.30
C PRO A 537 19.92 -11.34 -25.04
N LEU A 538 19.85 -10.62 -23.92
CA LEU A 538 20.28 -11.16 -22.63
C LEU A 538 19.38 -12.33 -22.23
N PRO A 539 19.93 -13.44 -21.73
CA PRO A 539 19.10 -14.48 -21.13
C PRO A 539 18.42 -13.93 -19.88
N HIS A 540 17.15 -14.31 -19.67
CA HIS A 540 16.36 -13.83 -18.53
C HIS A 540 17.01 -14.15 -17.17
N SER A 541 17.89 -15.15 -17.09
CA SER A 541 18.68 -15.45 -15.89
C SER A 541 19.51 -14.25 -15.38
N GLN A 542 19.83 -13.27 -16.23
CA GLN A 542 20.52 -12.05 -15.81
C GLN A 542 19.63 -11.01 -15.12
N LEU A 543 18.30 -11.10 -15.23
CA LEU A 543 17.38 -10.08 -14.72
C LEU A 543 17.62 -9.79 -13.23
N LYS A 544 17.77 -10.82 -12.40
CA LYS A 544 17.98 -10.67 -10.96
C LYS A 544 19.28 -9.93 -10.64
N LYS A 545 20.36 -10.23 -11.38
CA LYS A 545 21.66 -9.54 -11.22
C LYS A 545 21.52 -8.07 -11.63
N ILE A 546 20.92 -7.80 -12.79
CA ILE A 546 20.72 -6.44 -13.31
C ILE A 546 19.85 -5.62 -12.36
N GLN A 547 18.75 -6.19 -11.83
CA GLN A 547 17.90 -5.56 -10.83
C GLN A 547 18.66 -5.22 -9.55
N LYS A 548 19.55 -6.11 -9.08
CA LYS A 548 20.39 -5.86 -7.91
C LYS A 548 21.34 -4.70 -8.15
N GLU A 549 22.07 -4.71 -9.27
CA GLU A 549 23.10 -3.69 -9.60
C GLU A 549 22.49 -2.31 -9.88
N ASN A 550 21.26 -2.25 -10.41
CA ASN A 550 20.62 -1.00 -10.80
C ASN A 550 19.54 -0.53 -9.81
N GLY A 551 19.17 -1.36 -8.84
CA GLY A 551 18.05 -1.11 -7.95
C GLY A 551 18.24 0.15 -7.11
N GLU A 552 19.39 0.29 -6.46
CA GLU A 552 19.72 1.46 -5.63
C GLU A 552 19.92 2.72 -6.46
N LEU A 553 20.58 2.61 -7.63
CA LEU A 553 20.69 3.69 -8.61
C LEU A 553 19.32 4.26 -8.96
N LEU A 554 18.38 3.42 -9.38
CA LEU A 554 17.05 3.88 -9.80
C LEU A 554 16.26 4.46 -8.61
N SER A 555 16.42 3.91 -7.40
CA SER A 555 15.87 4.52 -6.18
C SER A 555 16.45 5.91 -5.92
N TRP A 556 17.77 6.07 -6.05
CA TRP A 556 18.48 7.33 -5.84
C TRP A 556 18.12 8.38 -6.88
N PHE A 557 18.07 8.00 -8.16
CA PHE A 557 17.79 8.91 -9.28
C PHE A 557 16.41 9.56 -9.14
N ILE A 558 15.46 8.81 -8.59
CA ILE A 558 14.09 9.27 -8.34
C ILE A 558 14.00 10.17 -7.10
N LYS A 559 14.95 10.06 -6.18
CA LYS A 559 15.04 10.90 -4.98
C LYS A 559 15.77 12.24 -5.23
N GLN A 560 16.46 12.41 -6.37
CA GLN A 560 17.25 13.61 -6.72
C GLN A 560 16.45 14.89 -6.77
#